data_AF-A0A034V257-F1
#
_entry.id   AF-A0A034V257-F1
#
_cell.length_a   1.000
_cell.length_b   1.000
_cell.length_c   1.000
_cell.angle_alpha   90.00
_cell.angle_beta   90.00
_cell.angle_gamma   90.00
#
_symmetry.space_group_name_H-M   'P 1'
#
loop_
_entity.id
_entity.type
_entity.pdbx_description
1 polymer ?
#
loop_
_entity_poly.entity_id
_entity_poly.type
_entity_poly.pdbx_seq_one_letter_code
_entity_poly.pdbx_strand_id
1 'polypeptide(L)'
;IGVIIDNFNMLKKKYEGGVLEVFLTESQKHYYTAMKKLGRKKPQKVIKRPINHFLAMFYDLSNSRRFEIAIFVLIFLNMLTMGIEHYNQPHSVFFILEVSNAFFTTVFGLEAIVKIIGLRYHYFTVPWNVFDFLLVLASIFGILMEDIMIDLPISPTLLRVVRVFRIGRMLRLIKAAKGIRKL
;
A
#
# COMPACT_ATOMS: atom_id res chain seq x y z
N ILE A 1 -4.79 36.97 -16.22
CA ILE A 1 -5.11 35.94 -15.20
C ILE A 1 -6.20 36.43 -14.24
N GLY A 2 -6.05 37.58 -13.58
CA GLY A 2 -7.07 38.14 -12.66
C GLY A 2 -8.47 38.31 -13.27
N VAL A 3 -8.58 38.98 -14.43
CA VAL A 3 -9.88 39.19 -15.12
C VAL A 3 -10.59 37.88 -15.48
N ILE A 4 -9.83 36.83 -15.80
CA ILE A 4 -10.39 35.50 -16.10
C ILE A 4 -10.92 34.86 -14.82
N ILE A 5 -10.18 34.98 -13.70
CA ILE A 5 -10.61 34.48 -12.39
C ILE A 5 -11.86 35.24 -11.90
N ASP A 6 -11.94 36.55 -12.13
CA ASP A 6 -13.09 37.36 -11.71
C ASP A 6 -14.34 37.07 -12.53
N ASN A 7 -14.21 36.93 -13.87
CA ASN A 7 -15.29 36.45 -14.72
C ASN A 7 -15.76 35.04 -14.31
N PHE A 8 -14.80 34.19 -13.94
CA PHE A 8 -15.10 32.84 -13.48
C PHE A 8 -15.84 32.83 -12.13
N ASN A 9 -15.45 33.70 -11.19
CA ASN A 9 -16.14 33.88 -9.92
C ASN A 9 -17.54 34.52 -10.07
N MET A 10 -17.72 35.41 -11.04
CA MET A 10 -19.03 35.96 -11.41
C MET A 10 -19.95 34.87 -11.97
N LEU A 11 -19.44 34.04 -12.89
CA LEU A 11 -20.17 32.89 -13.43
C LEU A 11 -20.54 31.91 -12.31
N LYS A 12 -19.63 31.65 -11.38
CA LYS A 12 -19.86 30.84 -10.17
C LYS A 12 -20.90 31.45 -9.21
N LYS A 13 -21.08 32.77 -9.17
CA LYS A 13 -22.18 33.38 -8.38
C LYS A 13 -23.52 33.30 -9.09
N LYS A 14 -23.52 33.33 -10.43
CA LYS A 14 -24.72 33.32 -11.27
C LYS A 14 -25.37 31.94 -11.36
N TYR A 15 -24.56 30.89 -11.36
CA TYR A 15 -25.01 29.52 -11.14
C TYR A 15 -24.78 29.22 -9.67
N GLU A 16 -25.83 29.02 -8.86
CA GLU A 16 -25.76 28.85 -7.39
C GLU A 16 -24.93 27.65 -6.88
N GLY A 17 -24.11 27.05 -7.73
CA GLY A 17 -23.30 25.87 -7.52
C GLY A 17 -21.79 26.11 -7.41
N GLY A 18 -21.07 25.10 -6.94
CA GLY A 18 -19.60 25.16 -6.82
C GLY A 18 -18.89 25.34 -8.18
N VAL A 19 -17.64 25.80 -8.16
CA VAL A 19 -16.75 26.00 -9.33
C VAL A 19 -16.81 24.84 -10.34
N LEU A 20 -16.89 23.61 -9.83
CA LEU A 20 -16.90 22.40 -10.63
C LEU A 20 -18.22 22.21 -11.40
N GLU A 21 -19.34 22.68 -10.86
CA GLU A 21 -20.68 22.46 -11.42
C GLU A 21 -20.94 23.31 -12.67
N VAL A 22 -20.17 24.38 -12.88
CA VAL A 22 -20.22 25.21 -14.11
C VAL A 22 -19.74 24.42 -15.33
N PHE A 23 -18.88 23.42 -15.14
CA PHE A 23 -18.29 22.61 -16.22
C PHE A 23 -18.95 21.25 -16.41
N LEU A 24 -19.97 20.92 -15.61
CA LEU A 24 -20.63 19.61 -15.63
C LEU A 24 -22.01 19.71 -16.26
N THR A 25 -22.37 18.71 -17.05
CA THR A 25 -23.76 18.53 -17.50
C THR A 25 -24.67 18.17 -16.32
N GLU A 26 -25.99 18.35 -16.46
CA GLU A 26 -26.96 18.00 -15.40
C GLU A 26 -26.84 16.52 -14.95
N SER A 27 -26.63 15.59 -15.87
CA SER A 27 -26.41 14.17 -15.53
C SER A 27 -25.10 13.94 -14.74
N GLN A 28 -24.03 14.65 -15.10
CA GLN A 28 -22.76 14.59 -14.39
C GLN A 28 -22.84 15.21 -12.99
N LYS A 29 -23.62 16.30 -12.81
CA LYS A 29 -23.87 16.90 -11.49
C LYS A 29 -24.56 15.91 -10.55
N HIS A 30 -25.58 15.20 -11.04
CA HIS A 30 -26.24 14.16 -10.26
C HIS A 30 -25.28 13.02 -9.88
N TYR A 31 -24.47 12.56 -10.83
CA TYR A 31 -23.46 11.53 -10.59
C TYR A 31 -22.39 11.97 -9.56
N TYR A 32 -21.84 13.17 -9.74
CA TYR A 32 -20.86 13.77 -8.83
C TYR A 32 -21.44 13.92 -7.42
N THR A 33 -22.68 14.39 -7.29
CA THR A 33 -23.36 14.54 -6.00
C THR A 33 -23.59 13.19 -5.33
N ALA A 34 -23.98 12.16 -6.09
CA ALA A 34 -24.13 10.80 -5.59
C ALA A 34 -22.78 10.22 -5.11
N MET A 35 -21.70 10.36 -5.89
CA MET A 35 -20.35 9.97 -5.49
C MET A 35 -19.88 10.70 -4.23
N LYS A 36 -20.10 12.02 -4.15
CA LYS A 36 -19.72 12.85 -3.00
C LYS A 36 -20.48 12.42 -1.73
N LYS A 37 -21.76 12.06 -1.87
CA LYS A 37 -22.60 11.55 -0.77
C LYS A 37 -22.15 10.16 -0.31
N LEU A 38 -21.80 9.27 -1.25
CA LEU A 38 -21.22 7.95 -0.97
C LEU A 38 -19.86 8.06 -0.27
N GLY A 39 -19.04 9.04 -0.62
CA GLY A 39 -17.74 9.29 0.01
C GLY A 39 -17.83 9.72 1.48
N ARG A 40 -18.89 10.44 1.89
CA ARG A 40 -19.04 10.97 3.27
C ARG A 40 -19.55 9.95 4.29
N LYS A 41 -20.17 8.84 3.87
CA LYS A 41 -20.85 7.88 4.77
C LYS A 41 -20.62 6.41 4.38
N LYS A 42 -19.38 5.98 4.17
CA LYS A 42 -19.09 4.53 4.12
C LYS A 42 -18.95 4.01 5.55
N PRO A 43 -19.95 3.31 6.13
CA PRO A 43 -19.78 2.70 7.44
C PRO A 43 -18.66 1.67 7.35
N GLN A 44 -17.62 1.84 8.17
CA GLN A 44 -16.60 0.81 8.32
C GLN A 44 -17.16 -0.26 9.25
N LYS A 45 -17.32 -1.49 8.75
CA LYS A 45 -17.72 -2.62 9.58
C LYS A 45 -16.65 -2.84 10.65
N VAL A 46 -17.00 -2.62 11.91
CA VAL A 46 -16.13 -2.92 13.05
C VAL A 46 -16.10 -4.44 13.23
N ILE A 47 -14.91 -5.04 13.14
CA ILE A 47 -14.74 -6.50 13.25
C ILE A 47 -14.88 -6.88 14.72
N LYS A 48 -15.79 -7.81 15.05
CA LYS A 48 -15.96 -8.29 16.43
C LYS A 48 -14.77 -9.17 16.84
N ARG A 49 -14.29 -9.00 18.07
CA ARG A 49 -13.22 -9.82 18.65
C ARG A 49 -13.64 -11.30 18.72
N PRO A 50 -12.78 -12.25 18.32
CA PRO A 50 -13.09 -13.68 18.42
C PRO A 50 -13.17 -14.15 19.88
N ILE A 51 -13.99 -15.17 20.14
CA ILE A 51 -14.21 -15.74 21.49
C ILE A 51 -13.01 -16.57 21.95
N ASN A 52 -12.39 -17.31 21.02
CA ASN A 52 -11.27 -18.20 21.31
C ASN A 52 -10.03 -17.41 21.74
N HIS A 53 -9.45 -17.77 22.89
CA HIS A 53 -8.32 -17.05 23.49
C HIS A 53 -7.10 -16.94 22.55
N PHE A 54 -6.74 -18.03 21.84
CA PHE A 54 -5.65 -18.02 20.87
C PHE A 54 -5.90 -17.03 19.72
N LEU A 55 -7.08 -17.09 19.10
CA LEU A 55 -7.46 -16.17 18.02
C LEU A 55 -7.56 -14.72 18.50
N ALA A 56 -8.01 -14.53 19.75
CA ALA A 56 -8.11 -13.23 20.37
C ALA A 56 -6.74 -12.60 20.58
N MET A 57 -5.72 -13.39 20.95
CA MET A 57 -4.34 -12.92 21.05
C MET A 57 -3.81 -12.39 19.71
N PHE A 58 -4.01 -13.12 18.61
CA PHE A 58 -3.60 -12.67 17.26
C PHE A 58 -4.40 -11.45 16.80
N TYR A 59 -5.70 -11.39 17.09
CA TYR A 59 -6.54 -10.22 16.81
C TYR A 59 -6.06 -8.99 17.60
N ASP A 60 -5.80 -9.14 18.90
CA ASP A 60 -5.35 -8.05 19.76
C ASP A 60 -3.95 -7.56 19.34
N LEU A 61 -3.04 -8.48 19.00
CA LEU A 61 -1.71 -8.15 18.48
C LEU A 61 -1.79 -7.42 17.13
N SER A 62 -2.57 -7.95 16.18
CA SER A 62 -2.80 -7.37 14.84
C SER A 62 -3.36 -5.95 14.89
N ASN A 63 -4.21 -5.65 15.87
CA ASN A 63 -4.83 -4.33 16.04
C ASN A 63 -4.03 -3.42 16.99
N SER A 64 -2.91 -3.91 17.55
CA SER A 64 -2.13 -3.11 18.49
C SER A 64 -1.33 -2.01 17.77
N ARG A 65 -1.41 -0.78 18.32
CA ARG A 65 -0.68 0.37 17.77
C ARG A 65 0.84 0.17 17.79
N ARG A 66 1.36 -0.55 18.79
CA ARG A 66 2.80 -0.86 18.91
C ARG A 66 3.27 -1.74 17.75
N PHE A 67 2.48 -2.77 17.41
CA PHE A 67 2.77 -3.64 16.27
C PHE A 67 2.74 -2.87 14.96
N GLU A 68 1.73 -2.01 14.75
CA GLU A 68 1.64 -1.18 13.54
C GLU A 68 2.85 -0.24 13.39
N ILE A 69 3.28 0.41 14.48
CA ILE A 69 4.47 1.29 14.48
C ILE A 69 5.74 0.47 14.19
N ALA A 70 5.91 -0.70 14.81
CA ALA A 70 7.07 -1.56 14.58
C ALA A 70 7.20 -1.97 13.10
N ILE A 71 6.10 -2.40 12.49
CA ILE A 71 6.06 -2.76 11.06
C ILE A 71 6.35 -1.53 10.18
N PHE A 72 5.82 -0.37 10.55
CA PHE A 72 6.10 0.87 9.82
C PHE A 72 7.59 1.25 9.84
N VAL A 73 8.25 1.14 11.00
CA VAL A 73 9.70 1.36 11.12
C VAL A 73 10.47 0.37 10.25
N LEU A 74 10.07 -0.90 10.21
CA LEU A 74 10.69 -1.92 9.37
C LEU A 74 10.51 -1.66 7.86
N ILE A 75 9.35 -1.13 7.45
CA ILE A 75 9.13 -0.68 6.06
C ILE A 75 10.09 0.46 5.71
N PHE A 76 10.26 1.43 6.62
CA PHE A 76 11.19 2.53 6.43
C PHE A 76 12.64 2.04 6.34
N LEU A 77 13.07 1.14 7.23
CA LEU A 77 14.40 0.53 7.16
C LEU A 77 14.60 -0.27 5.87
N ASN A 78 13.59 -1.02 5.41
CA ASN A 78 13.67 -1.73 4.12
C ASN A 78 13.83 -0.77 2.94
N MET A 79 13.14 0.38 2.97
CA MET A 79 13.32 1.42 1.97
C MET A 79 14.77 1.95 1.98
N LEU A 80 15.36 2.21 3.15
CA LEU A 80 16.76 2.64 3.24
C LEU A 80 17.71 1.60 2.64
N THR A 81 17.50 0.31 2.91
CA THR A 81 18.32 -0.75 2.30
C THR A 81 18.24 -0.77 0.77
N MET A 82 17.06 -0.50 0.21
CA MET A 82 16.89 -0.39 -1.25
C MET A 82 17.58 0.87 -1.81
N GLY A 83 17.72 1.93 -1.01
CA GLY A 83 18.43 3.15 -1.40
C GLY A 83 19.96 3.04 -1.35
N ILE A 84 20.50 2.03 -0.65
CA ILE A 84 21.94 1.75 -0.58
C ILE A 84 22.42 0.99 -1.83
N GLU A 85 21.54 0.24 -2.50
CA GLU A 85 21.89 -0.52 -3.70
C GLU A 85 22.47 0.41 -4.77
N HIS A 86 23.70 0.10 -5.23
CA HIS A 86 24.40 0.92 -6.22
C HIS A 86 25.11 0.07 -7.28
N TYR A 87 25.41 0.70 -8.43
CA TYR A 87 26.12 0.05 -9.52
C TYR A 87 27.56 -0.29 -9.10
N ASN A 88 28.05 -1.46 -9.51
CA ASN A 88 29.37 -2.00 -9.17
C ASN A 88 29.67 -2.04 -7.67
N GLN A 89 28.71 -2.49 -6.85
CA GLN A 89 28.90 -2.65 -5.41
C GLN A 89 29.84 -3.81 -5.04
N PRO A 90 30.62 -3.68 -3.96
CA PRO A 90 31.48 -4.76 -3.48
C PRO A 90 30.64 -5.96 -3.05
N HIS A 91 31.23 -7.16 -3.17
CA HIS A 91 30.54 -8.43 -2.90
C HIS A 91 29.97 -8.51 -1.47
N SER A 92 30.67 -7.90 -0.49
CA SER A 92 30.19 -7.81 0.89
C SER A 92 28.89 -7.02 1.03
N VAL A 93 28.76 -5.89 0.33
CA VAL A 93 27.54 -5.06 0.36
C VAL A 93 26.40 -5.79 -0.33
N PHE A 94 26.66 -6.44 -1.47
CA PHE A 94 25.66 -7.26 -2.16
C PHE A 94 25.08 -8.34 -1.22
N PHE A 95 25.94 -9.11 -0.56
CA PHE A 95 25.52 -10.17 0.35
C PHE A 95 24.69 -9.64 1.54
N ILE A 96 25.11 -8.53 2.14
CA ILE A 96 24.37 -7.90 3.25
C ILE A 96 22.98 -7.44 2.80
N LEU A 97 22.88 -6.85 1.60
CA LEU A 97 21.60 -6.40 1.05
C LEU A 97 20.67 -7.57 0.73
N GLU A 98 21.20 -8.68 0.23
CA GLU A 98 20.46 -9.91 -0.05
C GLU A 98 19.89 -10.54 1.23
N VAL A 99 20.74 -10.71 2.26
CA VAL A 99 20.33 -11.21 3.58
C VAL A 99 19.28 -10.29 4.21
N SER A 100 19.48 -8.96 4.10
CA SER A 100 18.51 -7.98 4.58
C SER A 100 17.17 -8.09 3.84
N ASN A 101 17.20 -8.27 2.52
CA ASN A 101 16.00 -8.45 1.71
C ASN A 101 15.21 -9.71 2.11
N ALA A 102 15.91 -10.83 2.35
CA ALA A 102 15.30 -12.06 2.85
C ALA A 102 14.68 -11.83 4.25
N PHE A 103 15.42 -11.19 5.15
CA PHE A 103 14.94 -10.84 6.49
C PHE A 103 13.65 -10.02 6.46
N PHE A 104 13.61 -8.92 5.70
CA PHE A 104 12.40 -8.09 5.58
C PHE A 104 11.23 -8.85 4.97
N THR A 105 11.49 -9.69 3.95
CA THR A 105 10.46 -10.52 3.33
C THR A 105 9.83 -11.48 4.33
N THR A 106 10.65 -12.16 5.15
CA THR A 106 10.18 -13.05 6.20
C THR A 106 9.36 -12.30 7.25
N VAL A 107 9.83 -11.13 7.71
CA VAL A 107 9.12 -10.33 8.72
C VAL A 107 7.75 -9.85 8.21
N PHE A 108 7.66 -9.39 6.96
CA PHE A 108 6.38 -9.00 6.37
C PHE A 108 5.47 -10.22 6.07
N GLY A 109 6.06 -11.39 5.79
CA GLY A 109 5.31 -12.63 5.72
C GLY A 109 4.68 -13.01 7.06
N LEU A 110 5.46 -12.92 8.15
CA LEU A 110 4.96 -13.15 9.51
C LEU A 110 3.87 -12.15 9.90
N GLU A 111 4.03 -10.87 9.55
CA GLU A 111 3.00 -9.86 9.74
C GLU A 111 1.69 -10.25 9.04
N ALA A 112 1.76 -10.64 7.76
CA ALA A 112 0.60 -11.07 7.00
C ALA A 112 -0.06 -12.30 7.66
N ILE A 113 0.71 -13.28 8.11
CA ILE A 113 0.19 -14.47 8.81
C ILE A 113 -0.54 -14.08 10.11
N VAL A 114 0.09 -13.24 10.95
CA VAL A 114 -0.52 -12.75 12.20
C VAL A 114 -1.86 -12.07 11.92
N LYS A 115 -1.90 -11.20 10.90
CA LYS A 115 -3.13 -10.48 10.51
C LYS A 115 -4.18 -11.40 9.88
N ILE A 116 -3.79 -12.40 9.09
CA ILE A 116 -4.71 -13.38 8.51
C ILE A 116 -5.35 -14.22 9.60
N ILE A 117 -4.59 -14.69 10.60
CA ILE A 117 -5.13 -15.47 11.72
C ILE A 117 -6.06 -14.60 12.57
N GLY A 118 -5.65 -13.37 12.90
CA GLY A 118 -6.43 -12.46 13.74
C GLY A 118 -7.72 -11.95 13.08
N LEU A 119 -7.66 -11.57 11.81
CA LEU A 119 -8.77 -10.94 11.08
C LEU A 119 -9.60 -11.93 10.23
N ARG A 120 -9.08 -13.12 9.96
CA ARG A 120 -9.72 -14.19 9.16
C ARG A 120 -10.13 -13.64 7.78
N TYR A 121 -11.39 -13.86 7.36
CA TYR A 121 -11.92 -13.35 6.10
C TYR A 121 -11.90 -11.81 5.99
N HIS A 122 -11.94 -11.10 7.13
CA HIS A 122 -11.91 -9.64 7.10
C HIS A 122 -10.56 -9.08 6.64
N TYR A 123 -9.48 -9.87 6.72
CA TYR A 123 -8.17 -9.49 6.17
C TYR A 123 -8.29 -9.06 4.69
N PHE A 124 -9.00 -9.86 3.89
CA PHE A 124 -9.15 -9.65 2.45
C PHE A 124 -10.15 -8.56 2.08
N THR A 125 -10.92 -8.03 3.05
CA THR A 125 -11.85 -6.92 2.81
C THR A 125 -11.16 -5.56 2.82
N VAL A 126 -9.93 -5.48 3.36
CA VAL A 126 -9.15 -4.24 3.44
C VAL A 126 -8.16 -4.22 2.27
N PRO A 127 -8.33 -3.32 1.27
CA PRO A 127 -7.48 -3.32 0.07
C PRO A 127 -5.99 -3.18 0.37
N TRP A 128 -5.62 -2.41 1.40
CA TRP A 128 -4.24 -2.27 1.82
C TRP A 128 -3.62 -3.58 2.33
N ASN A 129 -4.39 -4.41 3.03
CA ASN A 129 -3.89 -5.70 3.51
C ASN A 129 -3.72 -6.69 2.34
N VAL A 130 -4.63 -6.64 1.36
CA VAL A 130 -4.51 -7.44 0.12
C VAL A 130 -3.29 -7.01 -0.68
N PHE A 131 -3.07 -5.71 -0.86
CA PHE A 131 -1.88 -5.17 -1.52
C PHE A 131 -0.60 -5.61 -0.80
N ASP A 132 -0.55 -5.48 0.52
CA ASP A 132 0.59 -5.91 1.33
C ASP A 132 0.86 -7.42 1.14
N PHE A 133 -0.18 -8.25 1.14
CA PHE A 133 -0.08 -9.70 0.91
C PHE A 133 0.46 -10.04 -0.48
N LEU A 134 -0.05 -9.39 -1.53
CA LEU A 134 0.45 -9.59 -2.90
C LEU A 134 1.93 -9.23 -3.03
N LEU A 135 2.37 -8.15 -2.37
CA LEU A 135 3.78 -7.78 -2.35
C LEU A 135 4.67 -8.81 -1.63
N VAL A 136 4.19 -9.42 -0.55
CA VAL A 136 4.90 -10.53 0.12
C VAL A 136 5.01 -11.72 -0.82
N LEU A 137 3.93 -12.12 -1.48
CA LEU A 137 3.95 -13.23 -2.44
C LEU A 137 4.90 -12.99 -3.60
N ALA A 138 4.85 -11.80 -4.22
CA ALA A 138 5.77 -11.42 -5.28
C ALA A 138 7.23 -11.42 -4.81
N SER A 139 7.47 -11.06 -3.54
CA SER A 139 8.81 -11.07 -2.93
C SER A 139 9.34 -12.48 -2.73
N ILE A 140 8.51 -13.39 -2.21
CA ILE A 140 8.88 -14.80 -2.05
C ILE A 140 9.15 -15.42 -3.42
N PHE A 141 8.27 -15.19 -4.39
CA PHE A 141 8.47 -15.66 -5.76
C PHE A 141 9.76 -15.11 -6.37
N GLY A 142 10.07 -13.83 -6.13
CA GLY A 142 11.31 -13.21 -6.59
C GLY A 142 12.56 -13.87 -6.04
N ILE A 143 12.59 -14.22 -4.75
CA ILE A 143 13.71 -14.93 -4.12
C ILE A 143 13.82 -16.35 -4.69
N LEU A 144 12.70 -17.09 -4.74
CA LEU A 144 12.69 -18.45 -5.30
C LEU A 144 13.13 -18.50 -6.76
N MET A 145 12.80 -17.48 -7.55
CA MET A 145 13.24 -17.38 -8.94
C MET A 145 14.74 -17.12 -9.04
N GLU A 146 15.34 -16.35 -8.13
CA GLU A 146 16.81 -16.16 -8.07
C GLU A 146 17.52 -17.50 -7.75
N ASP A 147 16.94 -18.35 -6.89
CA ASP A 147 17.48 -19.68 -6.58
C ASP A 147 17.32 -20.69 -7.75
N ILE A 148 16.16 -20.70 -8.41
CA ILE A 148 15.84 -21.63 -9.53
C ILE A 148 16.56 -21.23 -10.83
N MET A 149 17.04 -19.98 -10.93
CA MET A 149 17.73 -19.46 -12.11
C MET A 149 19.04 -20.19 -12.46
N ILE A 150 19.55 -21.04 -11.57
CA ILE A 150 20.75 -21.84 -11.81
C ILE A 150 20.47 -22.98 -12.83
N ASP A 151 19.23 -23.46 -12.93
CA ASP A 151 18.89 -24.66 -13.72
C ASP A 151 18.06 -24.38 -14.99
N LEU A 152 17.62 -23.13 -15.23
CA LEU A 152 16.79 -22.76 -16.37
C LEU A 152 17.38 -21.56 -17.14
N PRO A 153 17.40 -21.56 -18.49
CA PRO A 153 17.86 -20.43 -19.29
C PRO A 153 16.82 -19.30 -19.29
N ILE A 154 16.73 -18.55 -18.19
CA ILE A 154 15.79 -17.46 -18.00
C ILE A 154 16.35 -16.16 -18.60
N SER A 155 15.51 -15.44 -19.36
CA SER A 155 15.92 -14.19 -20.00
C SER A 155 16.29 -13.09 -18.97
N PRO A 156 17.34 -12.28 -19.21
CA PRO A 156 17.72 -11.15 -18.35
C PRO A 156 16.62 -10.09 -18.14
N THR A 157 15.59 -10.11 -18.98
CA THR A 157 14.44 -9.21 -18.88
C THR A 157 13.51 -9.61 -17.72
N LEU A 158 13.34 -10.90 -17.44
CA LEU A 158 12.52 -11.37 -16.32
C LEU A 158 13.13 -10.96 -14.96
N LEU A 159 14.46 -11.05 -14.85
CA LEU A 159 15.21 -10.55 -13.70
C LEU A 159 14.95 -9.07 -13.41
N ARG A 160 14.87 -8.24 -14.46
CA ARG A 160 14.58 -6.81 -14.31
C ARG A 160 13.17 -6.59 -13.76
N VAL A 161 12.18 -7.36 -14.22
CA VAL A 161 10.79 -7.26 -13.76
C VAL A 161 10.66 -7.63 -12.27
N VAL A 162 11.34 -8.68 -11.81
CA VAL A 162 11.36 -9.07 -10.39
C VAL A 162 11.87 -7.93 -9.50
N ARG A 163 12.91 -7.22 -9.95
CA ARG A 163 13.46 -6.06 -9.21
C ARG A 163 12.48 -4.89 -9.14
N VAL A 164 11.64 -4.66 -10.16
CA VAL A 164 10.62 -3.60 -10.13
C VAL A 164 9.57 -3.84 -9.04
N PHE A 165 9.19 -5.08 -8.76
CA PHE A 165 8.26 -5.39 -7.68
C PHE A 165 8.79 -4.98 -6.29
N ARG A 166 10.12 -4.91 -6.11
CA ARG A 166 10.74 -4.43 -4.86
C ARG A 166 10.40 -2.97 -4.58
N ILE A 167 10.32 -2.13 -5.62
CA ILE A 167 9.91 -0.71 -5.52
C ILE A 167 8.48 -0.60 -4.99
N GLY A 168 7.61 -1.56 -5.32
CA GLY A 168 6.24 -1.62 -4.81
C GLY A 168 6.15 -1.62 -3.28
N ARG A 169 7.17 -2.12 -2.57
CA ARG A 169 7.24 -2.10 -1.09
C ARG A 169 7.31 -0.69 -0.53
N MET A 170 7.92 0.26 -1.24
CA MET A 170 7.99 1.67 -0.83
C MET A 170 6.61 2.32 -0.76
N LEU A 171 5.66 1.86 -1.60
CA LEU A 171 4.28 2.36 -1.61
C LEU A 171 3.54 2.07 -0.30
N ARG A 172 4.03 1.12 0.53
CA ARG A 172 3.45 0.85 1.85
C ARG A 172 3.55 2.05 2.80
N LEU A 173 4.51 2.96 2.61
CA LEU A 173 4.58 4.19 3.42
C LEU A 173 3.37 5.12 3.20
N ILE A 174 2.75 5.06 2.02
CA ILE A 174 1.57 5.88 1.69
C ILE A 174 0.38 5.51 2.60
N LYS A 175 0.31 4.26 3.08
CA LYS A 175 -0.72 3.79 4.02
C LYS A 175 -0.76 4.62 5.29
N ALA A 176 0.41 5.04 5.81
CA ALA A 176 0.52 5.87 7.01
C ALA A 176 0.30 7.37 6.72
N ALA A 177 0.60 7.82 5.50
CA ALA A 177 0.48 9.21 5.08
C ALA A 177 -0.97 9.60 4.72
N LYS A 178 -1.84 9.74 5.73
CA LYS A 178 -3.26 10.12 5.54
C LYS A 178 -3.45 11.43 4.75
N GLY A 179 -2.50 12.36 4.86
CA GLY A 179 -2.50 13.63 4.12
C GLY A 179 -2.27 13.44 2.61
N ILE A 180 -1.33 12.57 2.24
CA ILE A 180 -1.02 12.25 0.83
C ILE A 180 -2.22 11.55 0.17
N ARG A 181 -2.92 10.66 0.88
CA ARG A 181 -4.12 9.99 0.37
C ARG A 181 -5.30 10.93 0.07
N LYS A 182 -5.29 12.16 0.63
CA LYS A 182 -6.36 13.14 0.47
C LYS A 182 -6.09 14.13 -0.68
N LEU A 183 -4.82 14.34 -1.02
CA LEU A 183 -4.40 15.13 -2.19
C LEU A 183 -4.78 14.39 -3.47
#